data_AF-A0A6C0HYY8-F1
#
_entry.id   AF-A0A6C0HYY8-F1
#
_cell.length_a   1.000
_cell.length_b   1.000
_cell.length_c   1.000
_cell.angle_alpha   90.00
_cell.angle_beta   90.00
_cell.angle_gamma   90.00
#
_symmetry.space_group_name_H-M   'P 1'
#
loop_
_entity.id
_entity.type
_entity.pdbx_description
1 polymer ?
#
loop_
_entity_poly.entity_id
_entity_poly.type
_entity_poly.pdbx_seq_one_letter_code
_entity_poly.pdbx_strand_id
1 'polypeptide(L)' 'MSDKSPYTYIYLFIKDGSPWHEQKIYLHLDQAINASCKNPYDRVEIFVTNCAYSGYEPLNEYYKGGILYKNGEPVLFY' A
#
# COMPACT_ATOMS: atom_id res chain seq x y z
N MET A 1 25.47 -7.64 -1.10
CA MET A 1 25.32 -6.18 -1.23
C MET A 1 23.85 -5.88 -1.03
N SER A 2 23.50 -5.15 0.03
CA SER A 2 22.11 -4.79 0.29
C SER A 2 21.76 -3.67 -0.68
N ASP A 3 20.92 -3.95 -1.69
CA ASP A 3 20.26 -2.93 -2.50
C ASP A 3 19.35 -2.10 -1.60
N LYS A 4 19.95 -1.18 -0.85
CA LYS A 4 19.18 -0.16 -0.13
C LYS A 4 18.83 0.90 -1.14
N SER A 5 17.73 0.65 -1.86
CA SER A 5 16.98 1.72 -2.50
C SER A 5 16.85 2.86 -1.48
N PRO A 6 17.08 4.13 -1.87
CA PRO A 6 16.90 5.26 -0.97
C PRO A 6 15.44 5.38 -0.50
N TYR A 7 14.53 4.61 -1.13
CA TYR A 7 13.11 4.56 -0.84
C TYR A 7 12.73 3.29 -0.09
N THR A 8 11.97 3.46 0.99
CA THR A 8 11.28 2.38 1.70
C THR A 8 9.77 2.55 1.49
N TYR A 9 9.11 1.46 1.11
CA TYR A 9 7.66 1.44 0.93
C TYR A 9 7.00 0.83 2.17
N ILE A 10 5.87 1.40 2.57
CA ILE A 10 4.98 0.82 3.56
C ILE A 10 3.56 0.75 3.00
N TYR A 11 2.78 -0.18 3.52
CA TYR A 11 1.46 -0.50 3.01
C TYR A 11 0.44 -0.40 4.15
N LEU A 12 -0.45 0.58 4.08
CA LEU A 12 -1.43 0.86 5.13
C LEU A 12 -2.79 0.28 4.75
N PHE A 13 -3.27 -0.68 5.53
CA PHE A 13 -4.62 -1.20 5.42
C PHE A 13 -5.64 -0.15 5.89
N ILE A 14 -6.62 0.12 5.04
CA ILE A 14 -7.72 1.04 5.30
C ILE A 14 -9.02 0.31 5.06
N LYS A 15 -9.79 0.19 6.14
CA LYS A 15 -11.13 -0.36 6.12
C LYS A 15 -12.11 0.63 5.53
N ASP A 16 -12.88 0.20 4.53
CA ASP A 16 -13.87 1.05 3.89
C ASP A 16 -14.97 1.45 4.91
N GLY A 17 -15.32 2.73 4.92
CA GLY A 17 -16.28 3.31 5.89
C GLY A 17 -15.78 3.44 7.35
N SER A 18 -14.56 3.01 7.70
CA SER A 18 -14.01 3.22 9.04
C SER A 18 -12.46 3.26 9.07
N PRO A 19 -11.84 4.38 8.64
CA PRO A 19 -10.39 4.49 8.48
C PRO A 19 -9.58 4.44 9.80
N TRP A 20 -10.25 4.50 10.96
CA TRP A 20 -9.61 4.68 12.26
C TRP A 20 -9.68 3.47 13.19
N HIS A 21 -10.52 2.47 12.91
CA HIS A 21 -10.75 1.37 13.86
C HIS A 21 -9.76 0.20 13.72
N GLU A 22 -9.14 0.00 12.56
CA GLU A 22 -8.25 -1.16 12.33
C GLU A 22 -7.11 -0.81 11.33
N GLN A 23 -6.14 0.01 11.75
CA GLN A 23 -4.97 0.30 10.93
C GLN A 23 -3.92 -0.82 11.08
N LYS A 24 -3.59 -1.49 9.98
CA LYS A 24 -2.48 -2.46 9.90
C LYS A 24 -1.45 -1.97 8.90
N ILE A 25 -0.19 -2.01 9.29
CA ILE A 25 0.95 -1.67 8.42
C ILE A 25 1.63 -2.96 7.99
N TYR A 26 1.83 -3.13 6.69
CA TYR A 26 2.69 -4.17 6.13
C TYR A 26 3.99 -3.54 5.62
N LEU A 27 5.09 -4.25 5.79
CA LEU A 27 6.42 -3.86 5.28
C LEU A 27 6.79 -4.61 4.00
N HIS A 28 6.07 -5.69 3.71
CA HIS A 28 6.29 -6.52 2.53
C HIS A 28 5.09 -6.43 1.58
N LEU A 29 5.40 -6.33 0.29
CA LEU A 29 4.42 -6.17 -0.78
C LEU A 29 3.45 -7.36 -0.87
N ASP A 30 3.96 -8.58 -0.77
CA ASP A 30 3.17 -9.81 -0.82
C ASP A 30 2.13 -9.87 0.32
N GLN A 31 2.50 -9.44 1.52
CA GLN A 31 1.58 -9.35 2.65
C GLN A 31 0.46 -8.34 2.39
N ALA A 32 0.79 -7.19 1.80
CA ALA A 32 -0.17 -6.16 1.42
C ALA A 32 -1.17 -6.66 0.37
N ILE A 33 -0.67 -7.30 -0.69
CA ILE A 33 -1.51 -7.90 -1.75
C ILE A 33 -2.43 -8.96 -1.14
N ASN A 34 -1.87 -9.90 -0.36
CA ASN A 34 -2.64 -10.96 0.28
C ASN A 34 -3.71 -10.43 1.24
N ALA A 35 -3.42 -9.35 1.98
CA ALA A 35 -4.41 -8.70 2.82
C ALA A 35 -5.55 -8.09 2.01
N SER A 36 -5.24 -7.43 0.88
CA SER A 36 -6.26 -6.87 -0.02
C SER A 36 -7.15 -7.94 -0.67
N CYS A 37 -6.63 -9.16 -0.89
CA CYS A 37 -7.43 -10.28 -1.40
C CYS A 37 -8.42 -10.83 -0.36
N LYS A 38 -8.05 -10.80 0.93
CA LYS A 38 -8.89 -11.31 2.03
C LYS A 38 -10.11 -10.44 2.30
N ASN A 39 -9.98 -9.13 2.09
CA ASN A 39 -11.06 -8.16 2.28
C ASN A 39 -11.26 -7.34 0.99
N PRO A 40 -12.05 -7.81 0.02
CA PRO A 40 -12.10 -7.24 -1.33
C PRO A 40 -12.73 -5.83 -1.41
N TYR A 41 -13.43 -5.40 -0.36
CA TYR A 41 -13.99 -4.04 -0.27
C TYR A 41 -12.98 -3.03 0.29
N ASP A 42 -12.01 -3.50 1.08
CA ASP A 42 -10.99 -2.68 1.72
C ASP A 42 -9.80 -2.44 0.78
N ARG A 43 -9.01 -1.41 1.08
CA ARG A 43 -7.82 -1.05 0.30
C ARG A 43 -6.57 -1.03 1.14
N VAL A 44 -5.43 -1.26 0.49
CA VAL A 44 -4.11 -1.09 1.10
C VAL A 44 -3.38 0.02 0.35
N GLU A 45 -3.30 1.20 0.96
CA GLU A 45 -2.62 2.36 0.39
C GLU A 45 -1.11 2.22 0.48
N ILE A 46 -0.42 2.71 -0.55
CA ILE A 46 1.03 2.65 -0.66
C ILE A 46 1.62 4.01 -0.29
N PHE A 47 2.54 3.98 0.67
CA PHE A 47 3.32 5.15 1.05
C PHE A 47 4.80 4.89 0.82
N VAL A 48 5.54 5.96 0.59
CA VAL A 48 6.99 5.93 0.44
C VAL A 48 7.64 6.84 1.47
N THR A 49 8.80 6.44 1.97
CA THR A 49 9.69 7.28 2.75
C THR A 49 11.11 7.17 2.18
N ASN A 50 11.95 8.17 2.43
CA ASN A 50 13.34 8.14 2.05
C ASN A 50 14.23 8.71 3.16
N CYS A 51 15.54 8.55 3.03
CA CYS A 51 16.49 9.03 4.02
C CYS A 51 16.60 10.56 4.12
N ALA A 52 16.04 11.32 3.17
CA ALA A 52 16.12 12.77 3.11
C ALA A 52 14.96 13.47 3.84
N TYR A 53 13.84 12.79 4.10
CA TYR A 53 12.64 13.38 4.68
C TYR A 53 12.12 12.56 5.87
N SER A 54 11.79 13.24 6.97
CA SER A 54 11.10 12.64 8.10
C SER A 54 9.60 12.56 7.80
N GLY A 55 9.14 11.42 7.28
CA GLY A 55 7.71 11.20 7.04
C GLY A 55 7.42 10.12 5.99
N TYR A 56 6.13 9.91 5.73
CA TYR A 56 5.61 9.02 4.69
C TYR A 56 4.78 9.83 3.71
N GLU A 57 5.06 9.71 2.43
CA GLU A 57 4.34 10.35 1.34
C GLU A 57 3.39 9.35 0.68
N PRO A 58 2.09 9.67 0.53
CA PRO A 58 1.15 8.81 -0.19
C PRO A 58 1.48 8.81 -1.68
N LEU A 59 1.47 7.64 -2.31
CA LEU A 59 1.69 7.53 -3.76
C LEU A 59 0.40 7.71 -4.59
N ASN A 60 -0.77 7.82 -3.94
CA ASN A 60 -2.08 7.72 -4.60
C ASN A 60 -2.26 6.39 -5.36
N GLU A 61 -1.58 5.36 -4.87
CA GLU A 61 -1.66 3.98 -5.35
C GLU A 61 -2.16 3.09 -4.22
N TYR A 62 -2.95 2.07 -4.55
CA TYR A 62 -3.45 1.12 -3.56
C TYR A 62 -3.74 -0.25 -4.15
N TYR A 63 -3.68 -1.29 -3.31
CA TYR A 63 -4.17 -2.62 -3.65
C TYR A 63 -5.60 -2.81 -3.16
N LYS A 64 -6.47 -3.33 -4.02
CA LYS A 64 -7.85 -3.72 -3.69
C LYS A 64 -8.19 -5.02 -4.42
N GLY A 65 -8.58 -6.06 -3.68
CA GLY A 65 -8.88 -7.37 -4.26
C GLY A 65 -7.71 -7.98 -5.04
N GLY A 66 -6.46 -7.70 -4.64
CA GLY A 66 -5.25 -8.17 -5.33
C GLY A 66 -4.86 -7.36 -6.57
N ILE A 67 -5.64 -6.36 -6.96
CA ILE A 67 -5.39 -5.50 -8.13
C ILE A 67 -4.75 -4.19 -7.66
N LEU A 68 -3.70 -3.75 -8.36
CA LEU A 68 -3.10 -2.44 -8.16
C LEU A 68 -3.95 -1.37 -8.85
N TYR A 69 -4.28 -0.30 -8.13
CA TYR A 69 -4.93 0.89 -8.66
C TYR A 69 -3.98 2.08 -8.59
N LYS A 70 -3.93 2.89 -9.65
CA LYS A 70 -3.19 4.15 -9.72
C LYS A 70 -4.15 5.27 -10.10
N ASN A 71 -4.23 6.32 -9.28
CA ASN A 71 -5.17 7.42 -9.49
C ASN A 71 -6.63 6.97 -9.66
N GLY A 72 -7.01 5.86 -9.02
CA GLY A 72 -8.36 5.29 -9.09
C GLY A 72 -8.59 4.28 -10.23
N GLU A 73 -7.63 4.12 -11.14
CA GLU A 73 -7.76 3.20 -12.29
C GLU A 73 -6.98 1.91 -12.05
N PRO A 74 -7.54 0.72 -12.40
CA PRO A 74 -6.83 -0.54 -12.27
C PRO A 74 -5.65 -0.62 -13.27
N VAL A 75 -4.48 -1.03 -12.80
CA VAL A 75 -3.32 -1.31 -13.64
C VAL A 75 -3.45 -2.74 -14.18
N LEU A 76 -3.81 -2.85 -15.45
CA LEU A 76 -3.81 -4.12 -16.18
C LEU A 76 -2.41 -4.40 -16.69
N PHE A 77 -1.83 -5.52 -16.28
CA PHE A 77 -0.60 -6.05 -16.88
C PHE A 77 -1.01 -6.78 -18.17
N TYR A 78 -0.55 -6.29 -19.33
CA TYR A 78 -0.65 -6.98 -20.62
C TYR A 78 0.59 -7.83 -20.88
#